data_AF-A0A8T4J4A0-F1
#
_entry.id   AF-A0A8T4J4A0-F1
#
_cell.length_a   1.000
_cell.length_b   1.000
_cell.length_c   1.000
_cell.angle_alpha   90.00
_cell.angle_beta   90.00
_cell.angle_gamma   90.00
#
_symmetry.space_group_name_H-M   'P 1'
#
loop_
_entity.id
_entity.type
_entity.pdbx_description
1 polymer ?
#
loop_
_entity_poly.entity_id
_entity_poly.type
_entity_poly.pdbx_seq_one_letter_code
_entity_poly.pdbx_strand_id
1 'polypeptide(L)'
;VTARAPRCSLDAARRAGDVETGGLRYASDSLDTLACYPADGLPSLLLLRQPEAGDTVLLGAPDILYNDRLDNQGNASLALQ
;
A
#
# COMPACT_ATOMS: atom_id res chain seq x y z
N VAL A 1 11.63 -0.19 6.69
CA VAL A 1 10.25 -0.74 6.57
C VAL A 1 10.02 -1.84 7.60
N THR A 2 8.77 -2.16 7.93
CA THR A 2 8.42 -3.30 8.79
C THR A 2 7.13 -3.96 8.29
N ALA A 3 6.90 -5.23 8.60
CA ALA A 3 5.63 -5.90 8.30
C ALA A 3 4.44 -5.19 8.95
N ARG A 4 3.38 -4.94 8.18
CA ARG A 4 2.17 -4.22 8.59
C ARG A 4 0.94 -4.85 7.97
N ALA A 5 -0.13 -4.93 8.77
CA ALA A 5 -1.44 -5.34 8.29
C ALA A 5 -2.10 -4.24 7.42
N PRO A 6 -2.96 -4.60 6.46
CA PRO A 6 -3.48 -3.67 5.46
C PRO A 6 -4.45 -2.61 6.03
N ARG A 7 -5.26 -2.98 7.04
CA ARG A 7 -6.21 -2.10 7.76
C ARG A 7 -7.06 -1.20 6.84
N CYS A 8 -7.50 -1.75 5.71
CA CYS A 8 -8.31 -1.06 4.71
C CYS A 8 -9.22 -2.04 3.96
N SER A 9 -10.10 -1.52 3.10
CA SER A 9 -11.03 -2.33 2.30
C SER A 9 -10.51 -2.71 0.90
N LEU A 10 -9.29 -2.31 0.52
CA LEU A 10 -8.69 -2.68 -0.77
C LEU A 10 -8.47 -4.19 -0.85
N ASP A 11 -9.21 -4.89 -1.71
CA ASP A 11 -9.20 -6.36 -1.82
C ASP A 11 -7.82 -6.95 -2.01
N ALA A 12 -7.00 -6.28 -2.81
CA ALA A 12 -5.63 -6.72 -3.03
C ALA A 12 -4.72 -6.57 -1.81
N ALA A 13 -4.87 -5.48 -1.05
CA ALA A 13 -4.14 -5.32 0.20
C ALA A 13 -4.60 -6.38 1.22
N ARG A 14 -5.89 -6.73 1.24
CA ARG A 14 -6.41 -7.81 2.08
C ARG A 14 -5.88 -9.19 1.66
N ARG A 15 -5.76 -9.45 0.36
CA ARG A 15 -5.17 -10.69 -0.19
C ARG A 15 -3.68 -10.78 0.10
N ALA A 16 -2.95 -9.66 -0.01
CA ALA A 16 -1.54 -9.60 0.33
C ALA A 16 -1.28 -9.87 1.82
N GLY A 17 -2.19 -9.45 2.70
CA GLY A 17 -1.99 -9.61 4.14
C GLY A 17 -0.91 -8.67 4.64
N ASP A 18 0.00 -9.17 5.47
CA ASP A 18 1.09 -8.33 5.99
C ASP A 18 2.12 -8.00 4.90
N VAL A 19 2.59 -6.74 4.85
CA VAL A 19 3.57 -6.25 3.87
C VAL A 19 4.63 -5.39 4.53
N GLU A 20 5.87 -5.49 4.05
CA GLU A 20 7.00 -4.71 4.54
C GLU A 20 6.96 -3.25 4.01
N THR A 21 6.32 -2.34 4.75
CA THR A 21 6.17 -0.94 4.33
C THR A 21 6.27 0.03 5.51
N GLY A 22 5.81 1.28 5.34
CA GLY A 22 5.76 2.30 6.39
C GLY A 22 6.74 3.46 6.24
N GLY A 23 7.45 3.58 5.10
CA GLY A 23 8.42 4.66 4.84
C GLY A 23 7.78 6.05 4.80
N LEU A 24 7.59 6.61 3.60
CA LEU A 24 6.75 7.79 3.41
C LEU A 24 5.31 7.46 3.80
N ARG A 25 4.63 8.48 4.33
CA ARG A 25 3.26 8.41 4.79
C ARG A 25 2.47 9.52 4.11
N TYR A 26 1.21 9.26 3.82
CA TYR A 26 0.39 10.16 3.04
C TYR A 26 -0.82 10.63 3.85
N ALA A 27 -1.20 11.88 3.61
CA ALA A 27 -2.51 12.40 3.96
C ALA A 27 -3.14 12.90 2.65
N SER A 28 -4.45 12.78 2.54
CA SER A 28 -5.19 13.29 1.40
C SER A 28 -6.53 13.83 1.88
N ASP A 29 -6.90 14.99 1.34
CA ASP A 29 -8.20 15.60 1.57
C ASP A 29 -9.24 15.13 0.54
N SER A 30 -8.86 14.25 -0.38
CA SER A 30 -9.76 13.70 -1.40
C SER A 30 -10.73 12.69 -0.80
N LEU A 31 -11.99 12.77 -1.22
CA LEU A 31 -13.07 11.91 -0.74
C LEU A 31 -13.04 10.49 -1.35
N ASP A 32 -12.36 10.28 -2.48
CA ASP A 32 -12.31 8.96 -3.15
C ASP A 32 -10.90 8.35 -3.10
N THR A 33 -10.50 7.98 -1.89
CA THR A 33 -9.21 7.34 -1.64
C THR A 33 -9.34 6.09 -0.78
N LEU A 34 -8.47 5.12 -1.00
CA LEU A 34 -8.25 4.00 -0.08
C LEU A 34 -6.86 4.11 0.54
N ALA A 35 -6.83 4.12 1.86
CA ALA A 35 -5.63 4.27 2.67
C ALA A 35 -5.32 2.95 3.38
N CYS A 36 -4.14 2.37 3.14
CA CYS A 36 -3.74 1.08 3.68
C CYS A 36 -2.38 1.15 4.38
N TYR A 37 -2.09 0.12 5.18
CA TYR A 37 -0.82 -0.11 5.88
C TYR A 37 -0.38 1.10 6.72
N PRO A 38 -1.08 1.43 7.82
CA PRO A 38 -0.74 2.60 8.61
C PRO A 38 0.62 2.47 9.30
N ALA A 39 1.38 3.56 9.25
CA ALA A 39 2.61 3.78 9.97
C ALA A 39 2.50 5.12 10.70
N ASP A 40 2.66 5.10 12.03
CA ASP A 40 2.55 6.28 12.88
C ASP A 40 1.28 7.10 12.64
N GLY A 41 0.15 6.40 12.48
CA GLY A 41 -1.19 6.99 12.33
C GLY A 41 -1.58 7.39 10.90
N LEU A 42 -0.66 7.35 9.93
CA LEU A 42 -0.92 7.70 8.54
C LEU A 42 -0.66 6.52 7.59
N PRO A 43 -1.39 6.39 6.47
CA PRO A 43 -1.17 5.30 5.50
C PRO A 43 0.19 5.41 4.80
N SER A 44 0.82 4.26 4.56
CA SER A 44 1.97 4.14 3.66
C SER A 44 1.65 3.49 2.32
N LEU A 45 0.38 3.21 2.05
CA LEU A 45 -0.16 2.99 0.71
C LEU A 45 -1.42 3.83 0.55
N LEU A 46 -1.49 4.62 -0.52
CA LEU A 46 -2.67 5.39 -0.86
C LEU A 46 -3.08 5.11 -2.30
N LEU A 47 -4.31 4.68 -2.50
CA LEU A 47 -4.94 4.56 -3.80
C LEU A 47 -5.86 5.76 -4.00
N LEU A 48 -5.56 6.58 -5.01
CA LEU A 48 -6.40 7.67 -5.49
C LEU A 48 -7.20 7.13 -6.68
N ARG A 49 -8.52 7.04 -6.55
CA ARG A 49 -9.36 6.59 -7.66
C ARG A 49 -9.66 7.76 -8.59
N GLN A 50 -9.50 7.56 -9.89
CA GLN A 50 -9.82 8.57 -10.90
C GLN A 50 -10.57 7.91 -12.07
N PRO A 51 -11.91 7.96 -12.08
CA PRO A 51 -12.74 7.19 -13.01
C PRO A 51 -12.37 7.37 -14.50
N GLU A 52 -11.91 8.56 -14.88
CA GLU A 52 -11.60 8.89 -16.28
C GLU A 52 -10.11 8.78 -16.64
N ALA A 53 -9.22 8.73 -15.65
CA ALA A 53 -7.76 8.82 -15.85
C ALA A 53 -6.99 7.57 -15.37
N GLY A 54 -7.68 6.64 -14.72
CA GLY A 54 -7.07 5.47 -14.11
C GLY A 54 -6.60 5.74 -12.67
N ASP A 55 -6.53 4.66 -11.91
CA ASP A 55 -6.15 4.69 -10.51
C ASP A 55 -4.67 5.07 -10.34
N THR A 56 -4.37 5.91 -9.34
CA THR A 56 -2.98 6.23 -8.96
C THR A 56 -2.67 5.61 -7.60
N VAL A 57 -1.63 4.79 -7.54
CA VAL A 57 -1.17 4.15 -6.30
C VAL A 57 0.14 4.79 -5.84
N LEU A 58 0.14 5.29 -4.61
CA LEU A 58 1.31 5.82 -3.93
C LEU A 58 1.82 4.76 -2.95
N LEU A 59 3.10 4.43 -3.08
CA LEU A 59 3.79 3.49 -2.21
C LEU A 59 4.80 4.23 -1.34
N GLY A 60 4.65 4.11 -0.03
CA GLY A 60 5.49 4.77 0.94
C GLY A 60 6.91 4.22 1.00
N ALA A 61 7.13 3.01 0.47
CA ALA A 61 8.44 2.38 0.47
C ALA A 61 8.65 1.61 -0.85
N PRO A 62 9.82 1.74 -1.47
CA PRO A 62 10.16 0.96 -2.67
C PRO A 62 10.56 -0.49 -2.34
N ASP A 63 10.85 -0.80 -1.07
CA ASP A 63 11.45 -2.07 -0.64
C ASP A 63 10.65 -3.30 -1.10
N ILE A 64 9.32 -3.19 -1.16
CA ILE A 64 8.44 -4.29 -1.63
C ILE A 64 8.65 -4.66 -3.10
N LEU A 65 9.35 -3.81 -3.87
CA LEU A 65 9.62 -3.99 -5.30
C LEU A 65 11.04 -4.49 -5.56
N TYR A 66 11.88 -4.63 -4.54
CA TYR A 66 13.21 -5.19 -4.70
C TYR A 66 13.15 -6.72 -4.81
N ASN A 67 13.93 -7.26 -5.76
CA ASN A 67 13.90 -8.69 -6.08
C ASN A 67 14.19 -9.60 -4.88
N ASP A 68 15.06 -9.17 -3.97
CA ASP A 68 15.43 -9.89 -2.74
C ASP A 68 14.36 -9.78 -1.62
N ARG A 69 13.26 -9.08 -1.88
CA ARG A 69 12.19 -8.82 -0.91
C ARG A 69 10.81 -9.29 -1.38
N LEU A 70 10.66 -9.66 -2.64
CA LEU A 70 9.36 -10.02 -3.22
C LEU A 70 8.70 -11.22 -2.51
N ASP A 71 9.50 -12.18 -2.05
CA ASP A 71 9.06 -13.39 -1.37
C ASP A 71 8.81 -13.19 0.14
N ASN A 72 9.10 -12.02 0.68
CA ASN A 72 8.79 -11.71 2.07
C ASN A 72 7.32 -11.35 2.24
N GLN A 73 6.65 -12.05 3.15
CA GLN A 73 5.27 -11.76 3.53
C GLN A 73 4.36 -11.67 2.28
N GLY A 74 3.55 -10.62 2.18
CA GLY A 74 2.69 -10.33 1.04
C GLY A 74 3.29 -9.43 -0.04
N ASN A 75 4.60 -9.15 -0.03
CA ASN A 75 5.21 -8.11 -0.89
C ASN A 75 4.90 -8.33 -2.38
N ALA A 76 5.17 -9.53 -2.92
CA ALA A 76 4.83 -9.85 -4.31
C ALA A 76 3.32 -9.81 -4.56
N SER A 77 2.49 -10.31 -3.64
CA SER A 77 1.04 -10.29 -3.81
C SER A 77 0.47 -8.87 -3.85
N LEU A 78 1.09 -7.91 -3.17
CA LEU A 78 0.71 -6.50 -3.26
C LEU A 78 1.27 -5.83 -4.52
N ALA A 79 2.43 -6.26 -5.02
CA ALA A 79 3.07 -5.67 -6.20
C ALA A 79 2.41 -6.07 -7.52
N LEU A 80 1.72 -7.22 -7.58
CA LEU A 80 1.08 -7.78 -8.78
C LEU A 80 -0.28 -7.15 -9.14
N GLN A 81 -0.49 -5.90 -8.74
CA GLN A 81 -1.74 -5.18 -8.93
C GLN A 81 -2.02 -4.83 -10.38
#